data_AF-A0A559KI39-F1
#
_entry.id   AF-A0A559KI39-F1
#
_cell.length_a   1.000
_cell.length_b   1.000
_cell.length_c   1.000
_cell.angle_alpha   90.00
_cell.angle_beta   90.00
_cell.angle_gamma   90.00
#
_symmetry.space_group_name_H-M   'P 1'
#
loop_
_entity.id
_entity.type
_entity.pdbx_description
1 polymer ?
#
loop_
_entity_poly.entity_id
_entity_poly.type
_entity_poly.pdbx_seq_one_letter_code
_entity_poly.pdbx_strand_id
1 'polypeptide(L)'
;MTLHEYVTDAEFTDVLDGVKDLLKETYHITDREADSVLRASRDKAEAYVQDYTPYLKAIKEIRHALRETLDTQFEQAVDPEQELRIRMSNDAAVWVTFECIRRFCKNSVLNL
;
A
#
# COMPACT_ATOMS: atom_id res chain seq x y z
N MET A 1 15.62 -11.77 14.38
CA MET A 1 15.02 -10.45 14.17
C MET A 1 15.90 -9.41 14.81
N THR A 2 16.37 -8.47 14.01
CA THR A 2 17.16 -7.31 14.45
C THR A 2 16.39 -6.02 14.20
N LEU A 3 16.78 -4.92 14.86
CA LEU A 3 16.15 -3.61 14.64
C LEU A 3 16.18 -3.19 13.15
N HIS A 4 17.25 -3.52 12.43
CA HIS A 4 17.41 -3.23 11.01
C HIS A 4 16.44 -3.98 10.08
N GLU A 5 15.68 -4.97 10.58
CA GLU A 5 14.60 -5.59 9.82
C GLU A 5 13.31 -4.74 9.82
N TYR A 6 13.23 -3.71 10.67
CA TYR A 6 12.04 -2.88 10.88
C TYR A 6 12.14 -1.48 10.32
N VAL A 7 13.36 -0.97 10.14
CA VAL A 7 13.64 0.39 9.70
C VAL A 7 14.80 0.38 8.74
N THR A 8 14.78 1.29 7.77
CA THR A 8 15.94 1.57 6.92
C THR A 8 17.05 2.24 7.74
N ASP A 9 18.28 2.25 7.22
CA ASP A 9 19.42 2.90 7.90
C ASP A 9 19.20 4.41 8.10
N ALA A 10 18.53 5.07 7.15
CA ALA A 10 18.16 6.48 7.26
C ALA A 10 17.16 6.70 8.40
N GLU A 11 16.05 5.95 8.41
CA GLU A 11 15.05 6.03 9.48
C GLU A 11 15.64 5.66 10.85
N PHE A 12 16.57 4.70 10.90
CA PHE A 12 17.23 4.34 12.14
C PHE A 12 18.12 5.47 12.66
N THR A 13 18.82 6.18 11.77
CA THR A 13 19.62 7.35 12.13
C THR A 13 18.74 8.46 12.69
N ASP A 14 17.62 8.76 12.03
CA ASP A 14 16.66 9.78 12.50
C ASP A 14 16.07 9.42 13.87
N VAL A 15 15.75 8.14 14.10
CA VAL A 15 15.29 7.65 15.42
C VAL A 15 16.36 7.84 16.48
N LEU A 16 17.61 7.51 16.20
CA LEU A 16 18.70 7.66 17.17
C LEU A 16 18.93 9.14 17.53
N ASP A 17 18.84 10.05 16.56
CA ASP A 17 18.94 11.48 16.82
C ASP A 17 17.78 11.99 17.69
N GLY A 18 16.55 11.56 17.39
CA GLY A 18 15.39 11.89 18.23
C GLY A 18 15.49 11.36 19.67
N VAL A 19 15.98 10.13 19.84
CA VAL A 19 16.20 9.56 21.18
C VAL A 19 17.35 10.27 21.90
N LYS A 20 18.41 10.67 21.19
CA LYS A 20 19.52 11.44 21.74
C LYS A 20 19.04 12.77 22.30
N ASP A 21 18.23 13.52 21.54
CA ASP A 21 17.67 14.78 22.01
C ASP A 21 16.75 14.58 23.21
N LEU A 22 15.91 13.54 23.20
CA LEU A 22 15.09 13.19 24.35
C LEU A 22 15.93 12.89 25.61
N LEU A 23 17.04 12.15 25.48
CA LEU A 23 17.93 11.84 26.60
C LEU A 23 18.59 13.10 27.16
N LYS A 24 19.02 14.02 26.30
CA LYS A 24 19.62 15.30 26.70
C LYS A 24 18.63 16.19 27.43
N GLU A 25 17.40 16.29 26.93
CA GLU A 25 16.35 17.08 27.57
C GLU A 25 15.92 16.49 28.91
N THR A 26 15.76 15.16 28.97
CA THR A 26 15.25 14.46 30.16
C THR A 26 16.28 14.39 31.29
N TYR A 27 17.55 14.16 30.95
CA TYR A 27 18.60 13.89 31.92
C TYR A 27 19.67 14.98 32.01
N HIS A 28 19.55 16.05 31.21
CA HIS A 28 20.49 17.18 31.17
C HIS A 28 21.94 16.76 30.91
N ILE A 29 22.13 15.77 30.05
CA ILE A 29 23.44 15.24 29.65
C ILE A 29 23.93 15.85 28.33
N THR A 30 25.21 15.73 28.06
CA THR A 30 25.84 16.18 26.81
C THR A 30 25.58 15.20 25.65
N ASP A 31 25.77 15.66 24.41
CA ASP A 31 25.70 14.82 23.20
C ASP A 31 26.56 13.55 23.32
N ARG A 32 27.79 13.70 23.81
CA ARG A 32 28.74 12.59 23.94
C ARG A 32 28.28 11.55 24.96
N GLU A 33 27.67 12.00 26.05
CA GLU A 33 27.10 11.10 27.07
C GLU A 33 25.88 10.36 26.52
N ALA A 34 24.99 11.06 25.82
CA ALA A 34 23.82 10.46 25.18
C ALA A 34 24.22 9.41 24.12
N ASP A 35 25.22 9.71 23.28
CA ASP A 35 25.78 8.75 22.32
C ASP A 35 26.34 7.51 23.01
N SER A 36 27.03 7.69 24.14
CA SER A 36 27.57 6.58 24.92
C SER A 36 26.47 5.70 25.51
N VAL A 37 25.39 6.31 26.02
CA VAL A 37 24.22 5.59 26.55
C VAL A 37 23.53 4.80 25.44
N LEU A 38 23.30 5.42 24.28
CA LEU A 38 22.68 4.76 23.12
C LEU A 38 23.49 3.53 22.70
N ARG A 39 24.80 3.67 22.53
CA ARG A 39 25.69 2.54 22.20
C ARG A 39 25.62 1.42 23.23
N ALA A 40 25.64 1.75 24.51
CA ALA A 40 25.57 0.76 25.59
C ALA A 40 24.19 0.09 25.71
N SER A 41 23.14 0.75 25.23
CA SER A 41 21.76 0.23 25.27
C SER A 41 21.40 -0.68 24.09
N ARG A 42 22.23 -0.75 23.05
CA ARG A 42 21.93 -1.47 21.80
C ARG A 42 21.51 -2.92 22.03
N ASP A 43 22.30 -3.67 22.78
CA ASP A 43 22.02 -5.10 23.05
C ASP A 43 20.69 -5.28 23.80
N LYS A 44 20.34 -4.35 24.70
CA LYS A 44 19.05 -4.35 25.39
C LYS A 44 17.91 -4.04 24.45
N ALA A 45 18.08 -3.08 23.55
CA ALA A 45 17.07 -2.74 22.56
C ALA A 45 16.80 -3.93 21.62
N GLU A 46 17.85 -4.65 21.20
CA GLU A 46 17.71 -5.89 20.43
C GLU A 46 17.00 -6.99 21.22
N ALA A 47 17.27 -7.13 22.52
CA ALA A 47 16.54 -8.05 23.38
C ALA A 47 15.05 -7.68 23.51
N TYR A 48 14.71 -6.40 23.70
CA TYR A 48 13.32 -5.97 23.79
C TYR A 48 12.56 -6.21 22.49
N VAL A 49 13.20 -6.04 21.32
CA VAL A 49 12.57 -6.39 20.03
C VAL A 49 12.15 -7.86 19.97
N GLN A 50 12.91 -8.76 20.59
CA GLN A 50 12.54 -10.18 20.64
C GLN A 50 11.22 -10.39 21.38
N ASP A 51 10.98 -9.66 22.47
CA ASP A 51 9.73 -9.72 23.24
C ASP A 51 8.53 -9.20 22.41
N TYR A 52 8.77 -8.24 21.52
CA TYR A 52 7.73 -7.70 20.63
C TYR A 52 7.47 -8.56 19.39
N THR A 53 8.35 -9.52 19.08
CA THR A 53 8.25 -10.39 17.88
C THR A 53 6.89 -11.04 17.68
N PRO A 54 6.26 -11.66 18.70
CA PRO A 54 4.99 -12.35 18.49
C PRO A 54 3.88 -11.39 18.03
N TYR A 55 3.87 -10.16 18.55
CA TYR A 55 2.90 -9.13 18.19
C TYR A 55 3.13 -8.62 16.77
N LEU A 56 4.39 -8.35 16.41
CA LEU A 56 4.76 -7.91 15.06
C LEU A 56 4.39 -8.97 14.01
N LYS A 57 4.59 -10.25 14.34
CA LYS A 57 4.16 -11.37 13.50
C LYS A 57 2.64 -11.41 13.34
N ALA A 58 1.89 -11.30 14.43
CA ALA A 58 0.42 -11.29 14.40
C ALA A 58 -0.12 -10.12 13.55
N ILE A 59 0.45 -8.92 13.69
CA ILE A 59 0.09 -7.75 12.87
C ILE A 59 0.35 -8.02 11.38
N LYS A 60 1.50 -8.62 11.05
CA LYS A 60 1.85 -8.98 9.66
C LYS A 60 0.86 -9.99 9.08
N GLU A 61 0.46 -10.98 9.86
CA GLU A 61 -0.54 -12.00 9.46
C GLU A 61 -1.92 -11.36 9.25
N ILE A 62 -2.39 -10.51 10.17
CA ILE A 62 -3.65 -9.77 10.02
C ILE A 62 -3.64 -8.92 8.75
N ARG A 63 -2.56 -8.16 8.51
CA ARG A 63 -2.42 -7.33 7.31
C ARG A 63 -2.48 -8.17 6.04
N HIS A 64 -1.84 -9.35 6.04
CA HIS A 64 -1.87 -10.26 4.91
C HIS A 64 -3.29 -10.80 4.66
N ALA A 65 -3.96 -11.31 5.70
CA ALA A 65 -5.32 -11.83 5.58
C ALA A 65 -6.33 -10.76 5.12
N LEU A 66 -6.20 -9.51 5.59
CA LEU A 66 -7.00 -8.40 5.11
C LEU A 66 -6.79 -8.14 3.62
N ARG A 67 -5.54 -8.17 3.16
CA ARG A 67 -5.22 -7.98 1.75
C ARG A 67 -5.82 -9.11 0.89
N GLU A 68 -5.63 -10.36 1.28
CA GLU A 68 -6.21 -11.51 0.57
C GLU A 68 -7.74 -11.43 0.50
N THR A 69 -8.38 -11.00 1.59
CA THR A 69 -9.83 -10.80 1.63
C THR A 69 -10.26 -9.72 0.65
N LEU A 70 -9.56 -8.58 0.62
CA LEU A 70 -9.85 -7.49 -0.31
C LEU A 70 -9.61 -7.92 -1.75
N ASP A 71 -8.49 -8.56 -2.06
CA ASP A 71 -8.16 -9.04 -3.40
C ASP A 71 -9.23 -10.03 -3.89
N THR A 72 -9.65 -10.97 -3.03
CA THR A 72 -10.75 -11.90 -3.32
C THR A 72 -12.08 -11.16 -3.58
N GLN A 73 -12.39 -10.14 -2.78
CA GLN A 73 -13.61 -9.34 -2.98
C GLN A 73 -13.57 -8.53 -4.28
N PHE A 74 -12.41 -7.99 -4.66
CA PHE A 74 -12.24 -7.30 -5.94
C PHE A 74 -12.36 -8.26 -7.13
N GLU A 75 -11.80 -9.46 -7.02
CA GLU A 75 -11.95 -10.51 -8.03
C GLU A 75 -13.39 -11.02 -8.16
N GLN A 76 -14.15 -11.05 -7.06
CA GLN A 76 -15.57 -11.44 -7.04
C GLN A 76 -16.52 -10.31 -7.46
N ALA A 77 -16.14 -9.05 -7.27
CA ALA A 77 -16.99 -7.88 -7.57
C ALA A 77 -17.06 -7.53 -9.06
N VAL A 78 -16.20 -8.12 -9.89
CA VAL A 78 -16.22 -7.97 -11.35
C VAL A 78 -16.43 -9.37 -11.92
N ASP A 79 -17.67 -9.72 -12.30
CA ASP A 79 -17.83 -10.79 -13.30
C ASP A 79 -17.29 -10.20 -14.60
N PRO A 80 -16.06 -10.56 -15.02
CA PRO A 80 -15.39 -9.92 -16.14
C PRO A 80 -16.14 -10.23 -17.43
N GLU A 81 -16.86 -11.35 -17.46
CA GLU A 81 -17.69 -11.75 -18.59
C GLU A 81 -18.97 -10.92 -18.67
N GLN A 82 -19.59 -10.59 -17.53
CA GLN A 82 -20.76 -9.72 -17.49
C GLN A 82 -20.41 -8.26 -17.86
N GLU A 83 -19.32 -7.71 -17.34
CA GLU A 83 -18.87 -6.35 -17.71
C GLU A 83 -18.44 -6.28 -19.18
N LEU A 84 -17.72 -7.30 -19.67
CA LEU A 84 -17.34 -7.41 -21.08
C LEU A 84 -18.59 -7.53 -21.99
N ARG A 85 -19.58 -8.34 -21.62
CA ARG A 85 -20.84 -8.47 -22.36
C ARG A 85 -21.61 -7.15 -22.41
N ILE A 86 -21.67 -6.40 -21.30
CA ILE A 86 -22.32 -5.08 -21.27
C ILE A 86 -21.61 -4.11 -22.22
N ARG A 87 -20.27 -4.05 -22.17
CA ARG A 87 -19.48 -3.22 -23.10
C ARG A 87 -19.70 -3.61 -24.56
N MET A 88 -19.59 -4.89 -24.90
CA MET A 88 -19.82 -5.39 -26.26
C MET A 88 -21.22 -5.08 -26.78
N SER A 89 -22.24 -5.19 -25.92
CA SER A 89 -23.63 -4.86 -26.26
C SER A 89 -23.78 -3.38 -26.60
N ASN A 90 -23.20 -2.49 -25.79
CA ASN A 90 -23.24 -1.05 -26.02
C ASN A 90 -22.51 -0.66 -27.32
N ASP A 91 -21.33 -1.21 -27.57
CA ASP A 91 -20.58 -0.97 -28.81
C ASP A 91 -21.37 -1.42 -30.04
N ALA A 92 -21.98 -2.60 -30.00
CA ALA A 92 -22.83 -3.10 -31.09
C ALA A 92 -24.03 -2.17 -31.35
N ALA A 93 -24.70 -1.69 -30.30
CA ALA A 93 -25.83 -0.77 -30.43
C ALA A 93 -25.43 0.55 -31.09
N VAL A 94 -24.27 1.12 -30.72
CA VAL A 94 -23.73 2.33 -31.34
C VAL A 94 -23.46 2.10 -32.83
N TRP A 95 -22.78 1.01 -33.19
CA TRP A 95 -22.46 0.69 -34.58
C TRP A 95 -23.69 0.46 -35.45
N VAL A 96 -24.68 -0.29 -34.94
CA VAL A 96 -25.94 -0.52 -35.64
C VAL A 96 -26.67 0.79 -35.87
N THR A 97 -26.75 1.65 -34.85
CA THR A 97 -27.40 2.96 -34.95
C THR A 97 -26.72 3.83 -35.99
N PHE A 98 -25.39 3.93 -35.94
CA PHE A 98 -24.59 4.67 -36.91
C PHE A 98 -24.82 4.17 -38.34
N GLU A 99 -24.76 2.86 -38.57
CA GLU A 99 -24.92 2.27 -39.90
C GLU A 99 -26.34 2.47 -40.44
N CYS A 100 -27.37 2.40 -39.59
CA CYS A 100 -28.75 2.73 -39.95
C CYS A 100 -28.88 4.18 -40.40
N ILE A 101 -28.33 5.13 -39.65
CA ILE A 101 -28.33 6.56 -40.00
C ILE A 101 -27.57 6.78 -41.32
N ARG A 102 -26.37 6.21 -41.45
CA ARG A 102 -25.54 6.33 -42.65
C ARG A 102 -26.27 5.80 -43.90
N ARG A 103 -26.93 4.64 -43.80
CA ARG A 103 -27.74 4.07 -44.88
C ARG A 103 -28.94 4.91 -45.21
N PHE A 104 -29.64 5.42 -44.20
CA PHE A 104 -30.75 6.36 -44.40
C PHE A 104 -30.27 7.58 -45.19
N CYS A 105 -29.24 8.28 -44.72
CA CYS A 105 -28.67 9.43 -45.42
C CYS A 105 -28.23 9.09 -46.85
N LYS A 106 -27.56 7.95 -47.06
CA LYS A 106 -27.15 7.51 -48.40
C LYS A 106 -28.34 7.29 -49.34
N ASN A 107 -29.40 6.67 -48.84
CA ASN A 107 -30.61 6.40 -49.62
C ASN A 107 -31.45 7.67 -49.84
N SER A 108 -31.46 8.60 -48.89
CA SER A 108 -32.14 9.89 -49.03
C SER A 108 -31.44 10.82 -50.01
N VAL A 109 -30.10 10.78 -50.11
CA VAL A 109 -29.32 11.56 -51.08
C VAL A 109 -29.38 10.96 -52.50
N LEU A 110 -29.67 9.67 -52.64
CA LEU A 110 -29.88 9.00 -53.95
C LEU A 110 -31.30 9.12 -54.50
N ASN A 111 -32.26 9.59 -53.69
CA ASN A 111 -33.67 9.75 -54.06
C ASN A 111 -34.09 11.24 -54.17
N LEU A 112 -33.13 12.16 -54.22
CA LEU A 112 -33.29 13.57 -54.60
C LEU A 112 -32.63 13.79 -55.96
#